data_AF-A0A969ETV6-F1
#
_entry.id   AF-A0A969ETV6-F1
#
_cell.length_a   1.000
_cell.length_b   1.000
_cell.length_c   1.000
_cell.angle_alpha   90.00
_cell.angle_beta   90.00
_cell.angle_gamma   90.00
#
_symmetry.space_group_name_H-M   'P 1'
#
loop_
_entity.id
_entity.type
_entity.pdbx_description
1 polymer ?
#
loop_
_entity_poly.entity_id
_entity_poly.type
_entity_poly.pdbx_seq_one_letter_code
_entity_poly.pdbx_strand_id
1 'polypeptide(L)'
;MLNDTAAVPLSELNRESAQAVPDRPVDPLTIRALVDNAAQPISPFWPLRSFIACNPLSGFESLSFDEAINTGRVWFDAQGYPSRAMGQAALRQNKIGQRPLRHAVKTQVRSLKAALTVHGRTLITTDIVHAFLISASTDTTPPYAQDTPAVPEEERLQAKLAADLERLTIKWTAAFLDEGQAVWSMPNRELGFYRAWKRLAVFDDQLLRLLDAEARQNLTALAEKPERAIDDGLRALGIAAAEQETHLTHHLTALPGWTGYIKWRSSQKNHAWQARYPISLTDYLAV
;
A
#
# COMPACT_ATOMS: atom_id res chain seq x y z
N MET A 1 -37.45 16.26 3.36
CA MET A 1 -36.45 17.31 3.62
C MET A 1 -35.12 16.60 3.74
N LEU A 2 -34.30 16.75 2.70
CA LEU A 2 -32.97 16.17 2.58
C LEU A 2 -32.08 16.90 3.59
N ASN A 3 -31.50 16.16 4.54
CA ASN A 3 -30.53 16.72 5.46
C ASN A 3 -29.17 16.62 4.78
N ASP A 4 -28.59 17.77 4.44
CA ASP A 4 -27.24 17.93 3.90
C ASP A 4 -26.23 17.33 4.89
N THR A 5 -25.71 16.14 4.58
CA THR A 5 -24.59 15.54 5.29
C THR A 5 -23.32 16.29 4.90
N ALA A 6 -22.99 17.31 5.69
CA ALA A 6 -21.76 18.06 5.58
C ALA A 6 -20.57 17.08 5.62
N ALA A 7 -19.69 17.17 4.62
CA ALA A 7 -18.42 16.48 4.62
C ALA A 7 -17.64 16.90 5.87
N VAL A 8 -17.20 15.92 6.66
CA VAL A 8 -16.27 16.17 7.78
C VAL A 8 -14.99 16.74 7.15
N PRO A 9 -14.62 18.00 7.45
CA PRO A 9 -13.45 18.62 6.85
C PRO A 9 -12.18 18.01 7.44
N LEU A 10 -11.14 17.83 6.60
CA LEU A 10 -9.81 17.33 6.98
C LEU A 10 -9.16 18.12 8.13
N SER A 11 -9.62 19.35 8.38
CA SER A 11 -9.15 20.19 9.48
C SER A 11 -9.48 19.69 10.90
N GLU A 12 -10.44 18.78 11.09
CA GLU A 12 -10.81 18.32 12.44
C GLU A 12 -9.95 17.16 12.98
N LEU A 13 -9.31 16.37 12.12
CA LEU A 13 -8.41 15.27 12.53
C LEU A 13 -7.02 15.75 12.97
N ASN A 14 -6.67 17.02 12.76
CA ASN A 14 -5.31 17.56 12.96
C ASN A 14 -5.20 18.63 14.07
N ARG A 15 -6.23 18.85 14.90
CA ARG A 15 -6.27 20.00 15.82
C ARG A 15 -5.34 19.95 17.03
N GLU A 16 -4.75 18.80 17.39
CA GLU A 16 -3.99 18.71 18.66
C GLU A 16 -2.46 18.86 18.55
N SER A 17 -1.85 19.18 17.39
CA SER A 17 -0.37 19.31 17.35
C SER A 17 0.23 20.36 16.39
N ALA A 18 -0.55 21.29 15.84
CA ALA A 18 0.00 22.34 14.97
C ALA A 18 0.61 23.52 15.76
N GLN A 19 1.69 23.29 16.51
CA GLN A 19 2.63 24.38 16.82
C GLN A 19 3.46 24.66 15.57
N ALA A 20 3.48 25.93 15.12
CA ALA A 20 4.28 26.36 13.99
C ALA A 20 5.76 25.99 14.20
N VAL A 21 6.19 24.92 13.55
CA VAL A 21 7.58 24.45 13.61
C VAL A 21 8.43 25.49 12.88
N PRO A 22 9.50 26.04 13.50
CA PRO A 22 10.31 27.08 12.88
C PRO A 22 10.88 26.60 11.54
N ASP A 23 10.97 27.54 10.59
CA ASP A 23 11.52 27.30 9.25
C ASP A 23 13.01 26.94 9.34
N ARG A 24 13.28 25.65 9.56
CA ARG A 24 14.62 25.09 9.54
C ARG A 24 14.98 24.80 8.09
N PRO A 25 16.20 25.13 7.63
CA PRO A 25 16.64 24.73 6.31
C PRO A 25 16.56 23.21 6.17
N VAL A 26 15.81 22.77 5.15
CA VAL A 26 15.66 21.37 4.77
C VAL A 26 16.82 21.03 3.86
N ASP A 27 17.62 20.03 4.23
CA ASP A 27 18.62 19.48 3.33
C ASP A 27 17.93 18.51 2.35
N PRO A 28 17.90 18.80 1.04
CA PRO A 28 17.26 17.94 0.05
C PRO A 28 17.86 16.53 0.01
N LEU A 29 19.15 16.38 0.34
CA LEU A 29 19.79 15.07 0.36
C LEU A 29 19.27 14.20 1.50
N THR A 30 19.00 14.79 2.66
CA THR A 30 18.39 14.10 3.79
C THR A 30 17.00 13.56 3.44
N ILE A 31 16.15 14.36 2.78
CA ILE A 31 14.81 13.90 2.35
C ILE A 31 14.91 12.81 1.30
N ARG A 32 15.83 12.91 0.34
CA ARG A 32 16.03 11.87 -0.67
C ARG A 32 16.51 10.56 -0.05
N ALA A 33 17.46 10.62 0.89
CA ALA A 33 17.91 9.44 1.62
C ALA A 33 16.78 8.77 2.42
N LEU A 34 15.93 9.58 3.05
CA LEU A 34 14.75 9.10 3.76
C LEU A 34 13.78 8.36 2.80
N VAL A 35 13.52 8.94 1.62
CA VAL A 35 12.69 8.30 0.57
C VAL A 35 13.34 7.01 0.06
N ASP A 36 14.64 6.99 -0.17
CA ASP A 36 15.37 5.82 -0.64
C ASP A 36 15.36 4.67 0.38
N ASN A 37 15.40 4.99 1.68
CA ASN A 37 15.23 4.00 2.75
C ASN A 37 13.79 3.48 2.81
N ALA A 38 12.80 4.37 2.78
CA ALA A 38 11.38 3.99 2.78
C ALA A 38 11.01 3.12 1.54
N ALA A 39 11.75 3.28 0.45
CA ALA A 39 11.55 2.52 -0.78
C ALA A 39 12.23 1.15 -0.80
N GLN A 40 12.98 0.74 0.24
CA GLN A 40 13.70 -0.55 0.24
C GLN A 40 12.79 -1.76 -0.01
N PRO A 41 11.59 -1.87 0.59
CA PRO A 41 10.68 -3.00 0.36
C PRO A 41 10.17 -3.13 -1.09
N ILE A 42 10.28 -2.06 -1.89
CA ILE A 42 9.66 -1.98 -3.21
C ILE A 42 10.65 -2.48 -4.24
N SER A 43 10.30 -3.52 -4.97
CA SER A 43 11.17 -3.98 -6.06
C SER A 43 10.94 -3.16 -7.35
N PRO A 44 11.98 -2.91 -8.16
CA PRO A 44 11.86 -2.15 -9.39
C PRO A 44 11.29 -3.02 -10.53
N PHE A 45 9.97 -3.11 -10.67
CA PHE A 45 9.28 -4.01 -11.60
C PHE A 45 8.91 -3.35 -12.95
N TRP A 46 9.80 -3.36 -13.95
CA TRP A 46 9.50 -3.03 -15.37
C TRP A 46 10.70 -3.42 -16.29
N PRO A 47 10.56 -3.63 -17.62
CA PRO A 47 9.32 -3.77 -18.39
C PRO A 47 8.63 -5.12 -18.19
N LEU A 48 7.29 -5.10 -18.12
CA LEU A 48 6.45 -6.31 -17.98
C LEU A 48 6.48 -7.25 -19.21
N ARG A 49 7.23 -6.88 -20.26
CA ARG A 49 7.39 -7.68 -21.48
C ARG A 49 8.40 -8.80 -21.32
N SER A 50 9.35 -8.65 -20.41
CA SER A 50 10.32 -9.69 -20.09
C SER A 50 9.80 -10.45 -18.90
N PHE A 51 9.49 -11.74 -19.08
CA PHE A 51 9.04 -12.64 -18.01
C PHE A 51 10.21 -12.93 -17.06
N ILE A 52 10.63 -11.93 -16.29
CA ILE A 52 11.54 -12.10 -15.18
C ILE A 52 10.63 -12.42 -14.00
N ALA A 53 10.79 -13.60 -13.42
CA ALA A 53 10.21 -13.89 -12.12
C ALA A 53 10.82 -12.91 -11.11
N CYS A 54 10.19 -11.76 -10.94
CA CYS A 54 10.59 -10.82 -9.92
C CYS A 54 10.18 -11.40 -8.57
N ASN A 55 11.11 -11.43 -7.62
CA ASN A 55 10.85 -11.87 -6.26
C ASN A 55 9.86 -10.89 -5.59
N PRO A 56 8.61 -11.29 -5.28
CA PRO A 56 7.63 -10.40 -4.62
C PRO A 56 8.04 -10.00 -3.20
N LEU A 57 9.05 -10.67 -2.63
CA LEU A 57 9.61 -10.41 -1.31
C LEU A 57 11.02 -9.81 -1.41
N SER A 58 11.35 -9.12 -2.50
CA SER A 58 12.66 -8.47 -2.60
C SER A 58 12.76 -7.33 -1.58
N GLY A 59 13.93 -7.20 -0.94
CA GLY A 59 14.13 -6.35 0.23
C GLY A 59 13.95 -7.09 1.56
N PHE A 60 13.39 -8.31 1.55
CA PHE A 60 13.22 -9.16 2.73
C PHE A 60 14.10 -10.42 2.72
N GLU A 61 15.16 -10.43 1.90
CA GLU A 61 16.03 -11.60 1.72
C GLU A 61 16.79 -12.02 3.00
N SER A 62 16.87 -11.13 3.99
CA SER A 62 17.46 -11.41 5.31
C SER A 62 16.50 -12.11 6.28
N LEU A 63 15.19 -12.15 5.98
CA LEU A 63 14.16 -12.75 6.83
C LEU A 63 13.91 -14.22 6.45
N SER A 64 13.36 -15.02 7.37
CA SER A 64 12.79 -16.31 6.99
C SER A 64 11.57 -16.12 6.08
N PHE A 65 11.21 -17.15 5.30
CA PHE A 65 10.07 -17.04 4.39
C PHE A 65 8.76 -16.65 5.11
N ASP A 66 8.48 -17.25 6.27
CA ASP A 66 7.30 -16.92 7.07
C ASP A 66 7.32 -15.47 7.58
N GLU A 67 8.48 -14.99 8.04
CA GLU A 67 8.65 -13.60 8.48
C GLU A 67 8.54 -12.61 7.31
N ALA A 68 9.10 -12.95 6.15
CA ALA A 68 9.01 -12.15 4.94
C ALA A 68 7.56 -12.06 4.43
N ILE A 69 6.80 -13.16 4.47
CA ILE A 69 5.36 -13.17 4.12
C ILE A 69 4.56 -12.33 5.12
N ASN A 70 4.81 -12.48 6.42
CA ASN A 70 4.09 -11.70 7.44
C ASN A 70 4.40 -10.20 7.35
N THR A 71 5.67 -9.85 7.12
CA THR A 71 6.11 -8.48 6.88
C THR A 71 5.49 -7.93 5.59
N GLY A 72 5.55 -8.68 4.49
CA GLY A 72 4.94 -8.29 3.21
C GLY A 72 3.43 -8.11 3.29
N ARG A 73 2.73 -8.92 4.08
CA ARG A 73 1.29 -8.74 4.33
C ARG A 73 0.98 -7.40 5.00
N VAL A 74 1.81 -6.95 5.94
CA VAL A 74 1.63 -5.65 6.61
C VAL A 74 1.83 -4.50 5.63
N TRP A 75 2.87 -4.57 4.78
CA TRP A 75 3.20 -3.46 3.89
C TRP A 75 2.34 -3.39 2.63
N PHE A 76 2.00 -4.53 2.03
CA PHE A 76 1.35 -4.59 0.72
C PHE A 76 -0.14 -4.96 0.79
N ASP A 77 -0.69 -5.13 1.99
CA ASP A 77 -2.05 -5.67 2.22
C ASP A 77 -2.34 -6.95 1.40
N ALA A 78 -1.30 -7.77 1.21
CA ALA A 78 -1.33 -8.92 0.31
C ALA A 78 -1.43 -10.24 1.09
N GLN A 79 -2.25 -11.17 0.60
CA GLN A 79 -2.29 -12.53 1.12
C GLN A 79 -1.11 -13.34 0.58
N GLY A 80 -0.06 -13.50 1.40
CA GLY A 80 1.11 -14.32 1.03
C GLY A 80 0.87 -15.83 1.07
N TYR A 81 -0.23 -16.27 1.70
CA TYR A 81 -0.66 -17.67 1.71
C TYR A 81 -2.07 -17.83 1.14
N PRO A 82 -2.37 -18.98 0.50
CA PRO A 82 -3.72 -19.35 0.13
C PRO A 82 -4.72 -19.25 1.27
N SER A 83 -5.88 -18.66 1.01
CA SER A 83 -7.00 -18.74 1.96
C SER A 83 -7.42 -20.20 2.17
N ARG A 84 -7.96 -20.49 3.37
CA ARG A 84 -8.51 -21.84 3.66
C ARG A 84 -9.57 -22.25 2.63
N ALA A 85 -10.40 -21.31 2.18
CA ALA A 85 -11.41 -21.54 1.15
C ALA A 85 -10.78 -21.98 -0.18
N MET A 86 -9.67 -21.36 -0.59
CA MET A 86 -8.94 -21.76 -1.79
C MET A 86 -8.33 -23.17 -1.65
N GLY A 87 -7.72 -23.47 -0.49
CA GLY A 87 -7.20 -24.82 -0.20
C GLY A 87 -8.29 -25.89 -0.23
N GLN A 88 -9.48 -25.59 0.31
CA GLN A 88 -10.64 -26.48 0.26
C GLN A 88 -11.20 -26.68 -1.15
N ALA A 89 -11.28 -25.62 -1.95
CA ALA A 89 -11.66 -25.72 -3.35
C ALA A 89 -10.69 -26.64 -4.11
N ALA A 90 -9.38 -26.51 -3.86
CA ALA A 90 -8.36 -27.38 -4.43
C ALA A 90 -8.50 -28.85 -3.98
N LEU A 91 -8.88 -29.11 -2.72
CA LEU A 91 -9.19 -30.46 -2.23
C LEU A 91 -10.43 -31.05 -2.90
N ARG A 92 -11.53 -30.28 -3.03
CA ARG A 92 -12.76 -30.72 -3.71
C ARG A 92 -12.52 -31.04 -5.19
N GLN A 93 -11.61 -30.30 -5.83
CA GLN A 93 -11.20 -30.50 -7.21
C GLN A 93 -10.13 -31.60 -7.36
N ASN A 94 -9.75 -32.31 -6.29
CA ASN A 94 -8.67 -33.30 -6.26
C ASN A 94 -7.29 -32.76 -6.73
N LYS A 95 -7.08 -31.44 -6.69
CA LYS A 95 -5.77 -30.81 -6.95
C LYS A 95 -4.80 -31.01 -5.78
N ILE A 96 -5.33 -31.17 -4.57
CA ILE A 96 -4.58 -31.58 -3.38
C ILE A 96 -5.08 -32.95 -2.95
N GLY A 97 -4.16 -33.90 -2.79
CA GLY A 97 -4.51 -35.24 -2.30
C GLY A 97 -4.65 -35.29 -0.78
N GLN A 98 -5.60 -36.09 -0.28
CA GLN A 98 -5.83 -36.32 1.16
C GLN A 98 -4.58 -36.88 1.88
N ARG A 99 -3.85 -37.79 1.24
CA ARG A 99 -2.62 -38.38 1.80
C ARG A 99 -1.49 -37.35 1.96
N PRO A 100 -1.11 -36.57 0.92
CA PRO A 100 -0.18 -35.45 1.06
C PRO A 100 -0.60 -34.45 2.13
N LEU A 101 -1.88 -34.06 2.18
CA LEU A 101 -2.38 -33.12 3.19
C LEU A 101 -2.16 -33.65 4.60
N ARG A 102 -2.58 -34.90 4.89
CA ARG A 102 -2.40 -35.51 6.21
C ARG A 102 -0.93 -35.61 6.60
N HIS A 103 -0.05 -35.91 5.64
CA HIS A 103 1.40 -35.93 5.88
C HIS A 103 1.95 -34.54 6.24
N ALA A 104 1.55 -33.50 5.49
CA ALA A 104 1.94 -32.13 5.76
C ALA A 104 1.46 -31.65 7.15
N VAL A 105 0.19 -31.90 7.49
CA VAL A 105 -0.37 -31.59 8.82
C VAL A 105 0.43 -32.28 9.92
N LYS A 106 0.68 -33.60 9.78
CA LYS A 106 1.48 -34.36 10.76
C LYS A 106 2.87 -33.75 10.97
N THR A 107 3.48 -33.21 9.92
CA THR A 107 4.80 -32.57 9.99
C THR A 107 4.76 -31.20 10.66
N GLN A 108 3.74 -30.40 10.38
CA GLN A 108 3.61 -29.05 10.95
C GLN A 108 3.22 -29.05 12.44
N VAL A 109 2.41 -30.01 12.88
CA VAL A 109 1.88 -30.05 14.25
C VAL A 109 2.70 -30.92 15.21
N ARG A 110 3.93 -31.32 14.84
CA ARG A 110 4.75 -32.26 15.64
C ARG A 110 5.01 -31.79 17.08
N SER A 111 5.14 -30.48 17.28
CA SER A 111 5.36 -29.86 18.58
C SER A 111 4.08 -29.74 19.43
N LEU A 112 2.90 -29.86 18.82
CA LEU A 112 1.61 -29.65 19.45
C LEU A 112 1.02 -30.97 19.96
N LYS A 113 0.82 -31.06 21.27
CA LYS A 113 0.21 -32.23 21.92
C LYS A 113 -1.19 -31.87 22.42
N ALA A 114 -2.20 -32.26 21.66
CA ALA A 114 -3.60 -32.18 22.03
C ALA A 114 -4.29 -33.50 21.68
N ALA A 115 -5.25 -33.90 22.52
CA ALA A 115 -6.13 -35.03 22.24
C ALA A 115 -7.54 -34.67 22.71
N LEU A 116 -8.54 -35.07 21.92
CA LEU A 116 -9.94 -34.86 22.22
C LEU A 116 -10.68 -36.19 22.08
N THR A 117 -11.46 -36.57 23.08
CA THR A 117 -12.33 -37.74 22.99
C THR A 117 -13.73 -37.31 22.57
N VAL A 118 -14.16 -37.73 21.39
CA VAL A 118 -15.50 -37.43 20.85
C VAL A 118 -16.20 -38.75 20.60
N HIS A 119 -17.36 -38.97 21.24
CA HIS A 119 -18.14 -40.21 21.13
C HIS A 119 -17.31 -41.50 21.28
N GLY A 120 -16.39 -41.53 22.26
CA GLY A 120 -15.53 -42.69 22.54
C GLY A 120 -14.35 -42.88 21.59
N ARG A 121 -14.13 -41.98 20.62
CA ARG A 121 -12.94 -41.97 19.75
C ARG A 121 -11.97 -40.89 20.21
N THR A 122 -10.71 -41.26 20.39
CA THR A 122 -9.63 -40.31 20.67
C THR A 122 -9.08 -39.75 19.37
N LEU A 123 -9.25 -38.44 19.16
CA LEU A 123 -8.67 -37.68 18.08
C LEU A 123 -7.39 -37.02 18.57
N ILE A 124 -6.28 -37.20 17.86
CA ILE A 124 -5.02 -36.51 18.16
C ILE A 124 -4.93 -35.18 17.40
N THR A 125 -3.98 -34.31 17.75
CA THR A 125 -3.76 -33.01 17.08
C THR A 125 -3.83 -33.10 15.55
N THR A 126 -3.19 -34.11 14.95
CA THR A 126 -3.19 -34.31 13.50
C THR A 126 -4.60 -34.54 12.95
N ASP A 127 -5.42 -35.35 13.63
CA ASP A 127 -6.78 -35.64 13.16
C ASP A 127 -7.69 -34.41 13.35
N ILE A 128 -7.50 -33.68 14.44
CA ILE A 128 -8.24 -32.44 14.74
C ILE A 128 -7.95 -31.37 13.66
N VAL A 129 -6.68 -31.07 13.40
CA VAL A 129 -6.29 -30.06 12.41
C VAL A 129 -6.64 -30.50 10.99
N HIS A 130 -6.46 -31.79 10.66
CA HIS A 130 -6.87 -32.30 9.36
C HIS A 130 -8.37 -32.18 9.14
N ALA A 131 -9.18 -32.56 10.14
CA ALA A 131 -10.63 -32.41 10.11
C ALA A 131 -11.05 -30.94 9.98
N PHE A 132 -10.38 -30.02 10.67
CA PHE A 132 -10.61 -28.58 10.52
C PHE A 132 -10.29 -28.09 9.11
N LEU A 133 -9.17 -28.48 8.51
CA LEU A 133 -8.81 -28.02 7.17
C LEU A 133 -9.80 -28.51 6.09
N ILE A 134 -10.33 -29.74 6.23
CA ILE A 134 -11.26 -30.32 5.25
C ILE A 134 -12.73 -30.00 5.50
N SER A 135 -13.13 -29.63 6.73
CA SER A 135 -14.53 -29.38 7.06
C SER A 135 -15.08 -28.25 6.20
N ALA A 136 -16.29 -28.43 5.67
CA ALA A 136 -16.95 -27.38 4.88
C ALA A 136 -17.00 -26.10 5.72
N SER A 137 -16.47 -25.00 5.18
CA SER A 137 -16.78 -23.69 5.71
C SER A 137 -18.29 -23.53 5.67
N THR A 138 -18.95 -23.63 6.82
CA THR A 138 -20.05 -22.70 7.03
C THR A 138 -19.38 -21.33 6.93
N ASP A 139 -19.92 -20.44 6.10
CA ASP A 139 -19.49 -19.02 6.01
C ASP A 139 -19.62 -18.26 7.35
N THR A 140 -19.85 -18.98 8.44
CA THR A 140 -19.59 -18.49 9.78
C THR A 140 -18.09 -18.27 9.90
N THR A 141 -17.71 -16.99 9.84
CA THR A 141 -16.72 -16.42 10.75
C THR A 141 -16.72 -17.27 12.03
N PRO A 142 -15.55 -17.74 12.52
CA PRO A 142 -15.47 -18.50 13.76
C PRO A 142 -16.39 -17.90 14.83
N PRO A 143 -16.98 -18.66 15.77
CA PRO A 143 -17.93 -18.11 16.74
C PRO A 143 -17.42 -16.87 17.51
N TYR A 144 -16.09 -16.72 17.64
CA TYR A 144 -15.42 -15.55 18.23
C TYR A 144 -15.25 -14.34 17.30
N ALA A 145 -15.50 -14.49 16.00
CA ALA A 145 -15.38 -13.47 14.97
C ALA A 145 -16.76 -12.99 14.46
N GLN A 146 -17.86 -13.58 14.95
CA GLN A 146 -19.21 -13.05 14.73
C GLN A 146 -19.47 -11.76 15.52
N ASP A 147 -18.63 -11.48 16.53
CA ASP A 147 -18.59 -10.22 17.27
C ASP A 147 -17.73 -9.15 16.58
N THR A 148 -17.47 -9.25 15.27
CA THR A 148 -16.79 -8.14 14.57
C THR A 148 -17.77 -6.96 14.54
N PRO A 149 -17.53 -5.88 15.29
CA PRO A 149 -18.45 -4.75 15.30
C PRO A 149 -18.55 -4.19 13.88
N ALA A 150 -19.72 -3.62 13.54
CA ALA A 150 -19.85 -2.87 12.30
C ALA A 150 -18.71 -1.85 12.22
N VAL A 151 -17.91 -1.92 11.14
CA VAL A 151 -16.79 -0.99 10.90
C VAL A 151 -17.29 0.43 11.16
N PRO A 152 -16.71 1.17 12.13
CA PRO A 152 -17.13 2.52 12.46
C PRO A 152 -17.22 3.40 11.22
N GLU A 153 -18.15 4.34 11.22
CA GLU A 153 -18.37 5.25 10.09
C GLU A 153 -17.09 6.02 9.70
N GLU A 154 -16.30 6.40 10.70
CA GLU A 154 -15.02 7.07 10.52
C GLU A 154 -14.00 6.21 9.75
N GLU A 155 -13.86 4.93 10.10
CA GLU A 155 -12.96 4.00 9.39
C GLU A 155 -13.43 3.77 7.95
N ARG A 156 -14.75 3.74 7.70
CA ARG A 156 -15.30 3.67 6.34
C ARG A 156 -15.00 4.93 5.53
N LEU A 157 -15.09 6.11 6.15
CA LEU A 157 -14.79 7.38 5.49
C LEU A 157 -13.30 7.48 5.15
N GLN A 158 -12.43 7.06 6.06
CA GLN A 158 -10.98 6.98 5.82
C GLN A 158 -10.64 6.02 4.68
N ALA A 159 -11.24 4.82 4.66
CA ALA A 159 -11.03 3.87 3.57
C ALA A 159 -11.51 4.41 2.21
N LYS A 160 -12.64 5.13 2.20
CA LYS A 160 -13.14 5.77 0.98
C LYS A 160 -12.19 6.87 0.49
N LEU A 161 -11.71 7.71 1.41
CA LEU A 161 -10.76 8.78 1.08
C LEU A 161 -9.45 8.20 0.54
N ALA A 162 -8.91 7.15 1.17
CA ALA A 162 -7.72 6.47 0.68
C ALA A 162 -7.91 5.96 -0.76
N ALA A 163 -9.06 5.32 -1.04
CA ALA A 163 -9.37 4.84 -2.38
C ALA A 163 -9.57 5.99 -3.40
N ASP A 164 -10.09 7.14 -2.98
CA ASP A 164 -10.20 8.34 -3.82
C ASP A 164 -8.81 8.94 -4.13
N LEU A 165 -7.93 9.01 -3.14
CA LEU A 165 -6.54 9.44 -3.31
C LEU A 165 -5.77 8.51 -4.24
N GLU A 166 -5.86 7.20 -4.04
CA GLU A 166 -5.24 6.21 -4.93
C GLU A 166 -5.68 6.39 -6.39
N ARG A 167 -6.98 6.60 -6.63
CA ARG A 167 -7.51 6.86 -7.98
C ARG A 167 -6.90 8.12 -8.60
N LEU A 168 -6.75 9.19 -7.82
CA LEU A 168 -6.12 10.42 -8.28
C LEU A 168 -4.64 10.19 -8.59
N THR A 169 -3.91 9.52 -7.70
CA THR A 169 -2.50 9.20 -7.88
C THR A 169 -2.29 8.33 -9.12
N ILE A 170 -3.12 7.30 -9.33
CA ILE A 170 -3.10 6.46 -10.53
C ILE A 170 -3.33 7.30 -11.79
N LYS A 171 -4.35 8.18 -11.80
CA LYS A 171 -4.66 9.06 -12.93
C LYS A 171 -3.46 9.92 -13.33
N TRP A 172 -2.86 10.61 -12.36
CA TRP A 172 -1.73 11.50 -12.61
C TRP A 172 -0.48 10.74 -13.03
N THR A 173 -0.22 9.63 -12.36
CA THR A 173 0.93 8.77 -12.64
C THR A 173 0.84 8.17 -14.04
N ALA A 174 -0.35 7.68 -14.44
CA ALA A 174 -0.59 7.17 -15.79
C ALA A 174 -0.42 8.26 -16.86
N ALA A 175 -0.97 9.46 -16.64
CA ALA A 175 -0.84 10.57 -17.57
C ALA A 175 0.63 11.03 -17.73
N PHE A 176 1.41 11.02 -16.65
CA PHE A 176 2.83 11.40 -16.70
C PHE A 176 3.73 10.29 -17.24
N LEU A 177 3.39 9.02 -17.06
CA LEU A 177 4.21 7.89 -17.52
C LEU A 177 3.86 7.46 -18.95
N ASP A 178 2.81 8.00 -19.57
CA ASP A 178 2.44 7.68 -20.94
C ASP A 178 3.61 7.90 -21.92
N GLU A 179 4.02 6.87 -22.65
CA GLU A 179 5.13 6.94 -23.60
C GLU A 179 4.64 7.23 -25.02
N GLY A 180 3.70 8.17 -25.15
CA GLY A 180 3.14 8.62 -26.42
C GLY A 180 2.04 7.71 -26.97
N GLN A 181 1.34 6.95 -26.10
CA GLN A 181 0.18 6.17 -26.51
C GLN A 181 -1.08 7.04 -26.54
N ALA A 182 -1.19 8.00 -25.63
CA ALA A 182 -2.30 8.93 -25.60
C ALA A 182 -2.18 9.99 -26.70
N VAL A 183 -3.32 10.34 -27.31
CA VAL A 183 -3.40 11.43 -28.30
C VAL A 183 -3.05 12.78 -27.67
N TRP A 184 -3.42 12.98 -26.40
CA TRP A 184 -3.14 14.19 -25.64
C TRP A 184 -2.08 13.89 -24.58
N SER A 185 -0.95 14.57 -24.67
CA SER A 185 0.12 14.50 -23.67
C SER A 185 -0.20 15.38 -22.46
N MET A 186 0.28 14.99 -21.28
CA MET A 186 0.22 15.83 -20.09
C MET A 186 0.95 17.17 -20.32
N PRO A 187 0.30 18.33 -20.10
CA PRO A 187 0.97 19.63 -20.18
C PRO A 187 2.06 19.78 -19.12
N ASN A 188 3.08 20.60 -19.40
CA ASN A 188 4.20 20.90 -18.49
C ASN A 188 5.06 19.68 -18.09
N ARG A 189 4.94 18.54 -18.77
CA ARG A 189 5.61 17.28 -18.41
C ARG A 189 7.14 17.40 -18.38
N GLU A 190 7.70 18.30 -19.17
CA GLU A 190 9.14 18.63 -19.22
C GLU A 190 9.69 19.19 -17.90
N LEU A 191 8.82 19.64 -16.99
CA LEU A 191 9.22 20.13 -15.67
C LEU A 191 9.48 19.02 -14.65
N GLY A 192 9.17 17.76 -15.00
CA GLY A 192 9.13 16.64 -14.07
C GLY A 192 7.76 16.47 -13.41
N PHE A 193 7.54 15.31 -12.79
CA PHE A 193 6.21 14.87 -12.36
C PHE A 193 5.54 15.81 -11.35
N TYR A 194 6.18 16.06 -10.21
CA TYR A 194 5.62 16.89 -9.15
C TYR A 194 5.28 18.30 -9.64
N ARG A 195 6.18 18.93 -10.40
CA ARG A 195 5.97 20.30 -10.90
C ARG A 195 4.88 20.38 -11.97
N ALA A 196 4.81 19.39 -12.85
CA ALA A 196 3.74 19.29 -13.83
C ALA A 196 2.38 19.10 -13.13
N TRP A 197 2.31 18.20 -12.15
CA TRP A 197 1.13 17.99 -11.31
C TRP A 197 0.74 19.28 -10.59
N LYS A 198 1.64 19.93 -9.85
CA LYS A 198 1.37 21.16 -9.09
C LYS A 198 0.71 22.24 -9.95
N ARG A 199 1.17 22.43 -11.20
CA ARG A 199 0.59 23.41 -12.14
C ARG A 199 -0.81 23.06 -12.62
N LEU A 200 -1.17 21.78 -12.62
CA LEU A 200 -2.43 21.27 -13.16
C LEU A 200 -3.45 20.92 -12.07
N ALA A 201 -3.00 20.54 -10.88
CA ALA A 201 -3.80 20.09 -9.76
C ALA A 201 -4.83 21.14 -9.31
N VAL A 202 -4.48 22.42 -9.40
CA VAL A 202 -5.38 23.55 -9.10
C VAL A 202 -6.59 23.65 -10.04
N PHE A 203 -6.59 22.92 -11.15
CA PHE A 203 -7.69 22.85 -12.12
C PHE A 203 -8.41 21.48 -12.10
N ASP A 204 -8.05 20.58 -11.19
CA ASP A 204 -8.60 19.22 -11.15
C ASP A 204 -9.84 19.15 -10.27
N ASP A 205 -11.02 19.14 -10.89
CA ASP A 205 -12.31 19.10 -10.17
C ASP A 205 -12.45 17.90 -9.22
N GLN A 206 -11.83 16.75 -9.53
CA GLN A 206 -11.92 15.58 -8.66
C GLN A 206 -11.11 15.79 -7.38
N LEU A 207 -9.90 16.33 -7.50
CA LEU A 207 -9.08 16.72 -6.35
C LEU A 207 -9.76 17.82 -5.54
N LEU A 208 -10.19 18.91 -6.20
CA LEU A 208 -10.77 20.07 -5.51
C LEU A 208 -12.03 19.73 -4.70
N ARG A 209 -12.80 18.72 -5.11
CA ARG A 209 -13.96 18.24 -4.35
C ARG A 209 -13.60 17.53 -3.05
N LEU A 210 -12.39 16.99 -2.93
CA LEU A 210 -11.89 16.36 -1.70
C LEU A 210 -11.28 17.39 -0.74
N LEU A 211 -10.93 18.57 -1.21
CA LEU A 211 -10.24 19.60 -0.44
C LEU A 211 -11.22 20.65 0.10
N ASP A 212 -11.07 20.98 1.39
CA ASP A 212 -11.70 22.14 1.99
C ASP A 212 -11.01 23.45 1.57
N ALA A 213 -11.52 24.59 2.05
CA ALA A 213 -11.01 25.91 1.63
C ALA A 213 -9.54 26.13 2.00
N GLU A 214 -9.13 25.67 3.18
CA GLU A 214 -7.75 25.79 3.66
C GLU A 214 -6.81 24.90 2.83
N ALA A 215 -7.20 23.64 2.59
CA ALA A 215 -6.42 22.72 1.78
C ALA A 215 -6.26 23.19 0.33
N ARG A 216 -7.27 23.86 -0.24
CA ARG A 216 -7.17 24.49 -1.57
C ARG A 216 -6.17 25.66 -1.58
N GLN A 217 -6.14 26.47 -0.52
CA GLN A 217 -5.14 27.52 -0.39
C GLN A 217 -3.73 26.92 -0.27
N ASN A 218 -3.58 25.87 0.54
CA ASN A 218 -2.30 25.16 0.70
C ASN A 218 -1.82 24.55 -0.61
N LEU A 219 -2.70 24.00 -1.44
CA LEU A 219 -2.38 23.49 -2.78
C LEU A 219 -1.69 24.57 -3.65
N THR A 220 -2.17 25.82 -3.59
CA THR A 220 -1.55 26.93 -4.34
C THR A 220 -0.22 27.41 -3.74
N ALA A 221 0.00 27.16 -2.45
CA ALA A 221 1.17 27.59 -1.69
C ALA A 221 2.28 26.52 -1.61
N LEU A 222 2.08 25.34 -2.22
CA LEU A 222 3.06 24.26 -2.22
C LEU A 222 4.45 24.72 -2.69
N ALA A 223 5.51 24.13 -2.13
CA ALA A 223 6.87 24.45 -2.52
C ALA A 223 7.18 24.09 -3.98
N GLU A 224 8.17 24.74 -4.61
CA GLU A 224 8.62 24.43 -5.98
C GLU A 224 9.49 23.16 -6.08
N LYS A 225 10.06 22.72 -4.96
CA LYS A 225 10.92 21.53 -4.87
C LYS A 225 10.16 20.41 -4.15
N PRO A 226 10.15 19.18 -4.69
CA PRO A 226 9.41 18.07 -4.10
C PRO A 226 9.93 17.72 -2.69
N GLU A 227 11.24 17.85 -2.44
CA GLU A 227 11.82 17.57 -1.11
C GLU A 227 11.25 18.49 -0.03
N ARG A 228 11.02 19.76 -0.38
CA ARG A 228 10.44 20.71 0.55
C ARG A 228 8.96 20.45 0.76
N ALA A 229 8.23 20.08 -0.29
CA ALA A 229 6.82 19.70 -0.17
C ALA A 229 6.60 18.49 0.74
N ILE A 230 7.48 17.47 0.64
CA ILE A 230 7.46 16.31 1.55
C ILE A 230 7.75 16.73 2.99
N ASP A 231 8.79 17.53 3.23
CA ASP A 231 9.11 18.00 4.59
C ASP A 231 7.97 18.85 5.19
N ASP A 232 7.40 19.78 4.41
CA ASP A 232 6.25 20.58 4.82
C ASP A 232 5.04 19.69 5.15
N GLY A 233 4.77 18.66 4.33
CA GLY A 233 3.70 17.69 4.56
C GLY A 233 3.91 16.87 5.84
N LEU A 234 5.12 16.33 6.06
CA LEU A 234 5.46 15.58 7.27
C LEU A 234 5.32 16.44 8.54
N ARG A 235 5.70 17.72 8.47
CA ARG A 235 5.50 18.68 9.57
C ARG A 235 4.03 19.00 9.81
N ALA A 236 3.27 19.25 8.75
CA ALA A 236 1.85 19.56 8.85
C ALA A 236 1.04 18.39 9.45
N LEU A 237 1.47 17.16 9.18
CA LEU A 237 0.92 15.94 9.77
C LEU A 237 1.46 15.62 11.17
N GLY A 238 2.45 16.39 11.68
CA GLY A 238 3.04 16.17 13.00
C GLY A 238 3.83 14.86 13.14
N ILE A 239 4.33 14.28 12.04
CA ILE A 239 5.02 12.98 12.06
C ILE A 239 6.42 13.11 12.68
N ALA A 240 6.65 12.39 13.78
CA ALA A 240 7.94 12.39 14.46
C ALA A 240 9.03 11.80 13.58
N ALA A 241 10.27 12.32 13.68
CA ALA A 241 11.39 11.91 12.81
C ALA A 241 11.65 10.38 12.81
N ALA A 242 11.41 9.71 13.94
CA ALA A 242 11.57 8.25 14.05
C ALA A 242 10.51 7.45 13.28
N GLU A 243 9.37 8.06 12.95
CA GLU A 243 8.23 7.42 12.29
C GLU A 243 8.12 7.78 10.80
N GLN A 244 8.89 8.78 10.34
CA GLN A 244 8.79 9.29 8.98
C GLN A 244 9.08 8.22 7.93
N GLU A 245 10.11 7.39 8.13
CA GLU A 245 10.46 6.32 7.19
C GLU A 245 9.30 5.31 7.04
N THR A 246 8.76 4.84 8.15
CA THR A 246 7.57 3.95 8.19
C THR A 246 6.37 4.60 7.51
N HIS A 247 6.13 5.89 7.78
CA HIS A 247 5.00 6.63 7.19
C HIS A 247 5.12 6.73 5.67
N LEU A 248 6.29 7.10 5.16
CA LEU A 248 6.55 7.16 3.73
C LEU A 248 6.51 5.77 3.09
N THR A 249 6.94 4.73 3.81
CA THR A 249 6.87 3.34 3.34
C THR A 249 5.42 2.95 3.06
N HIS A 250 4.48 3.23 3.96
CA HIS A 250 3.05 2.98 3.73
C HIS A 250 2.50 3.67 2.46
N HIS A 251 2.85 4.94 2.23
CA HIS A 251 2.42 5.65 1.02
C HIS A 251 3.02 5.04 -0.25
N LEU A 252 4.28 4.61 -0.20
CA LEU A 252 4.93 3.99 -1.35
C LEU A 252 4.43 2.57 -1.63
N THR A 253 4.04 1.82 -0.60
CA THR A 253 3.53 0.44 -0.74
C THR A 253 2.03 0.37 -1.02
N ALA A 254 1.29 1.48 -0.93
CA ALA A 254 -0.13 1.54 -1.32
C ALA A 254 -0.35 1.26 -2.82
N LEU A 255 0.55 1.72 -3.68
CA LEU A 255 0.51 1.48 -5.13
C LEU A 255 1.82 0.85 -5.64
N PRO A 256 2.14 -0.39 -5.22
CA PRO A 256 3.47 -0.97 -5.38
C PRO A 256 3.85 -1.22 -6.85
N GLY A 257 2.85 -1.38 -7.74
CA GLY A 257 3.08 -1.48 -9.17
C GLY A 257 3.58 -0.16 -9.78
N TRP A 258 2.98 0.96 -9.38
CA TRP A 258 3.38 2.28 -9.87
C TRP A 258 4.71 2.73 -9.26
N THR A 259 4.89 2.57 -7.94
CA THR A 259 6.15 2.93 -7.29
C THR A 259 7.29 2.02 -7.73
N GLY A 260 7.04 0.73 -7.98
CA GLY A 260 8.00 -0.18 -8.61
C GLY A 260 8.41 0.26 -10.02
N TYR A 261 7.46 0.67 -10.85
CA TYR A 261 7.76 1.21 -12.19
C TYR A 261 8.56 2.51 -12.11
N ILE A 262 8.21 3.44 -11.21
CA ILE A 262 8.93 4.70 -11.01
C ILE A 262 10.36 4.43 -10.51
N LYS A 263 10.54 3.54 -9.54
CA LYS A 263 11.85 3.11 -9.03
C LYS A 263 12.71 2.50 -10.12
N TRP A 264 12.11 1.66 -10.99
CA TRP A 264 12.80 1.15 -12.16
C TRP A 264 13.20 2.29 -13.11
N ARG A 265 12.24 3.14 -13.50
CA ARG A 265 12.40 4.21 -14.51
C ARG A 265 13.47 5.21 -14.10
N SER A 266 13.52 5.59 -12.83
CA SER A 266 14.51 6.52 -12.28
C SER A 266 15.93 5.96 -12.28
N SER A 267 16.10 4.64 -12.18
CA SER A 267 17.42 3.98 -12.21
C SER A 267 17.98 3.76 -13.62
N GLN A 268 17.18 3.95 -14.68
CA GLN A 268 17.62 3.73 -16.05
C GLN A 268 18.46 4.88 -16.60
N LYS A 269 19.75 4.63 -16.86
CA LYS A 269 20.69 5.64 -17.37
C LYS A 269 20.39 6.13 -18.81
N ASN A 270 19.90 5.25 -19.68
CA ASN A 270 19.73 5.53 -21.12
C ASN A 270 18.26 5.48 -21.59
N HIS A 271 17.31 5.72 -20.68
CA HIS A 271 15.89 5.67 -21.02
C HIS A 271 15.40 7.01 -21.58
N ALA A 272 15.02 7.04 -22.86
CA ALA A 272 14.68 8.28 -23.57
C ALA A 272 13.59 9.11 -22.86
N TRP A 273 12.54 8.45 -22.36
CA TRP A 273 11.48 9.14 -21.63
C TRP A 273 11.91 9.61 -20.25
N GLN A 274 12.86 8.93 -19.58
CA GLN A 274 13.35 9.40 -18.28
C GLN A 274 14.26 10.63 -18.47
N ALA A 275 15.08 10.63 -19.51
CA ALA A 275 15.95 11.76 -19.86
C ALA A 275 15.14 13.01 -20.22
N ARG A 276 14.02 12.83 -20.95
CA ARG A 276 13.17 13.95 -21.39
C ARG A 276 12.13 14.40 -20.36
N TYR A 277 11.59 13.47 -19.57
CA TYR A 277 10.49 13.70 -18.65
C TYR A 277 10.76 12.97 -17.33
N PRO A 278 11.65 13.51 -16.48
CA PRO A 278 12.14 12.82 -15.30
C PRO A 278 11.05 12.63 -14.24
N ILE A 279 11.08 11.46 -13.60
CA ILE A 279 10.31 11.16 -12.39
C ILE A 279 11.19 10.38 -11.41
N SER A 280 10.94 10.59 -10.13
CA SER A 280 11.54 9.87 -9.00
C SER A 280 10.47 9.53 -7.96
N LEU A 281 10.81 8.67 -6.99
CA LEU A 281 9.92 8.42 -5.85
C LEU A 281 9.73 9.67 -4.97
N THR A 282 10.70 10.58 -4.98
CA THR A 282 10.56 11.90 -4.33
C THR A 282 9.50 12.75 -5.04
N ASP A 283 9.44 12.73 -6.38
CA ASP A 283 8.36 13.42 -7.09
C ASP A 283 7.00 12.78 -6.82
N TYR A 284 6.97 11.44 -6.72
CA TYR A 284 5.75 10.70 -6.45
C TYR A 284 5.17 10.99 -5.06
N LEU A 285 5.99 10.98 -4.02
CA LEU A 285 5.56 11.25 -2.64
C LEU A 285 5.18 12.71 -2.38
N ALA A 286 5.65 13.64 -3.21
CA ALA A 286 5.30 15.05 -3.11
C ALA A 286 3.91 15.39 -3.67
N VAL A 287 3.31 14.46 -4.44
CA VAL A 287 1.96 14.55 -5.03
C VAL A 287 0.95 13.87 -4.12
#